data_AF-Q9GGZ6-F1
#
_entry.id   AF-Q9GGZ6-F1
#
_cell.length_a   1.000
_cell.length_b   1.000
_cell.length_c   1.000
_cell.angle_alpha   90.00
_cell.angle_beta   90.00
_cell.angle_gamma   90.00
#
_symmetry.space_group_name_H-M   'P 1'
#
loop_
_entity.id
_entity.type
_entity.pdbx_description
1 polymer ?
#
loop_
_entity_poly.entity_id
_entity_poly.type
_entity_poly.pdbx_seq_one_letter_code
_entity_poly.pdbx_strand_id
1 'polypeptide(L)'
;LPHIATLGYGVGPGGEIIDTFPYFVSGVLHLISSAVLGFGGVYHSLIGPETLEESFPFFGYVWKDKNKMTNILGYHLIILGLGAWLLVWKAMYFGGVYDTWAPGGGDVRVITNPTTNAAVIFGYLVKSPFGGDGWICSVDNMEDIIGG
;
A
#
# COMPACT_ATOMS: atom_id res chain seq x y z
N LEU A 1 9.71 -11.80 3.20
CA LEU A 1 10.56 -11.23 4.27
C LEU A 1 11.11 -9.85 3.91
N PRO A 2 11.81 -9.65 2.76
CA PRO A 2 12.39 -8.34 2.43
C PRO A 2 11.39 -7.18 2.47
N HIS A 3 10.20 -7.35 1.87
CA HIS A 3 9.15 -6.32 1.90
C HIS A 3 8.71 -5.91 3.32
N ILE A 4 8.64 -6.85 4.27
CA ILE A 4 8.22 -6.56 5.65
C ILE A 4 9.37 -5.88 6.41
N ALA A 5 10.60 -6.30 6.15
CA ALA A 5 11.81 -5.65 6.67
C ALA A 5 11.95 -4.20 6.17
N THR A 6 11.65 -3.91 4.90
CA THR A 6 11.65 -2.54 4.36
C THR A 6 10.66 -1.63 5.08
N LEU A 7 9.53 -2.17 5.55
CA LEU A 7 8.58 -1.45 6.40
C LEU A 7 9.08 -1.24 7.85
N GLY A 8 10.32 -1.63 8.16
CA GLY A 8 10.95 -1.46 9.46
C GLY A 8 10.54 -2.50 10.52
N TYR A 9 9.91 -3.62 10.12
CA TYR A 9 9.52 -4.67 11.06
C TYR A 9 10.62 -5.71 11.21
N GLY A 10 11.02 -5.97 12.46
CA GLY A 10 11.94 -7.06 12.80
C GLY A 10 13.40 -6.83 12.40
N VAL A 11 13.73 -5.64 11.92
CA VAL A 11 15.09 -5.25 11.50
C VAL A 11 15.62 -4.08 12.31
N GLY A 12 16.94 -4.03 12.45
CA GLY A 12 17.67 -2.92 13.08
C GLY A 12 18.84 -2.43 12.22
N PRO A 13 19.88 -1.86 12.85
CA PRO A 13 21.03 -1.29 12.14
C PRO A 13 21.70 -2.28 11.19
N GLY A 14 22.10 -1.80 10.01
CA GLY A 14 22.71 -2.61 8.96
C GLY A 14 21.77 -3.64 8.30
N GLY A 15 20.47 -3.61 8.63
CA GLY A 15 19.49 -4.58 8.15
C GLY A 15 19.53 -5.92 8.88
N GLU A 16 20.15 -5.96 10.06
CA GLU A 16 20.17 -7.16 10.90
C GLU A 16 18.77 -7.54 11.36
N ILE A 17 18.43 -8.82 11.29
CA ILE A 17 17.15 -9.35 11.77
C ILE A 17 17.23 -9.50 13.29
N ILE A 18 16.50 -8.64 14.01
CA ILE A 18 16.48 -8.59 15.47
C ILE A 18 15.25 -9.31 16.07
N ASP A 19 14.17 -9.44 15.30
CA ASP A 19 12.95 -10.14 15.73
C ASP A 19 12.21 -10.73 14.51
N THR A 20 11.84 -12.00 14.60
CA THR A 20 11.10 -12.70 13.54
C THR A 20 9.60 -12.77 13.79
N PHE A 21 9.13 -12.38 14.98
CA PHE A 21 7.72 -12.42 15.34
C PHE A 21 6.82 -11.57 14.42
N PRO A 22 7.19 -10.35 14.00
CA PRO A 22 6.37 -9.57 13.05
C PRO A 22 6.14 -10.29 11.71
N TYR A 23 7.12 -11.08 11.24
CA TYR A 23 6.99 -11.86 10.02
C TYR A 23 5.97 -12.98 10.19
N PHE A 24 6.03 -13.66 11.33
CA PHE A 24 5.07 -14.71 11.69
C PHE A 24 3.65 -14.15 11.79
N VAL A 25 3.46 -13.04 12.52
CA VAL A 25 2.16 -12.37 12.66
C VAL A 25 1.56 -12.02 11.29
N SER A 26 2.37 -11.43 10.41
CA SER A 26 1.91 -11.13 9.05
C SER A 26 1.43 -12.38 8.32
N GLY A 27 2.20 -13.47 8.36
CA GLY A 27 1.81 -14.73 7.72
C GLY A 27 0.49 -15.29 8.26
N VAL A 28 0.33 -15.34 9.58
CA VAL A 28 -0.89 -15.85 10.23
C VAL A 28 -2.12 -15.01 9.90
N LEU A 29 -2.01 -13.68 9.96
CA LEU A 29 -3.13 -12.79 9.65
C LEU A 29 -3.61 -12.94 8.21
N HIS A 30 -2.68 -13.04 7.24
CA HIS A 30 -3.04 -13.23 5.84
C HIS A 30 -3.66 -14.61 5.59
N LEU A 31 -3.14 -15.66 6.24
CA LEU A 31 -3.67 -17.02 6.10
C LEU A 31 -5.09 -17.15 6.67
N ILE A 32 -5.37 -16.55 7.84
CA ILE A 32 -6.72 -16.58 8.42
C ILE A 32 -7.68 -15.73 7.57
N SER A 33 -7.24 -14.56 7.11
CA SER A 33 -8.08 -13.69 6.28
C SER A 33 -8.45 -14.33 4.94
N SER A 34 -7.54 -15.11 4.34
CA SER A 34 -7.84 -15.80 3.07
C SER A 34 -8.93 -16.85 3.21
N ALA A 35 -9.06 -17.50 4.38
CA ALA A 35 -10.17 -18.42 4.65
C ALA A 35 -11.53 -17.70 4.67
N VAL A 36 -11.60 -16.48 5.23
CA VAL A 36 -12.81 -15.65 5.24
C VAL A 36 -13.19 -15.22 3.81
N LEU A 37 -12.20 -14.78 3.02
CA LEU A 37 -12.41 -14.41 1.61
C LEU A 37 -12.85 -15.61 0.78
N GLY A 38 -12.22 -16.78 0.97
CA GLY A 38 -12.56 -18.02 0.29
C GLY A 38 -13.98 -18.48 0.62
N PHE A 39 -14.39 -18.39 1.89
CA PHE A 39 -15.76 -18.70 2.31
C PHE A 39 -16.79 -17.81 1.59
N GLY A 40 -16.57 -16.49 1.59
CA GLY A 40 -17.44 -15.55 0.87
C GLY A 40 -17.50 -15.83 -0.63
N GLY A 41 -16.36 -16.12 -1.25
CA GLY A 41 -16.28 -16.45 -2.68
C GLY A 41 -17.05 -17.72 -3.05
N VAL A 42 -16.91 -18.80 -2.26
CA VAL A 42 -17.64 -20.06 -2.48
C VAL A 42 -19.14 -19.85 -2.28
N TYR A 43 -19.54 -19.14 -1.23
CA TYR A 43 -20.95 -18.82 -0.99
C TYR A 43 -21.57 -18.06 -2.16
N HIS A 44 -20.95 -16.96 -2.60
CA HIS A 44 -21.49 -16.13 -3.68
C HIS A 44 -21.44 -16.81 -5.05
N SER A 45 -20.62 -17.85 -5.23
CA SER A 45 -20.50 -18.57 -6.49
C SER A 45 -21.42 -19.79 -6.59
N LEU A 46 -21.83 -20.41 -5.46
CA LEU A 46 -22.59 -21.67 -5.46
C LEU A 46 -23.98 -21.57 -4.82
N ILE A 47 -24.18 -20.68 -3.85
CA ILE A 47 -25.39 -20.64 -3.01
C ILE A 47 -26.11 -19.29 -3.12
N GLY A 48 -25.34 -18.21 -3.24
CA GLY A 48 -25.88 -16.86 -3.39
C GLY A 48 -26.73 -16.66 -4.64
N PRO A 49 -27.49 -15.57 -4.72
CA PRO A 49 -28.31 -15.27 -5.89
C PRO A 49 -27.43 -15.03 -7.13
N GLU A 50 -27.87 -15.52 -8.29
CA GLU A 50 -27.15 -15.35 -9.57
C GLU A 50 -27.09 -13.88 -10.02
N THR A 51 -28.10 -13.09 -9.66
CA THR A 51 -28.23 -11.66 -9.98
C THR A 51 -28.58 -10.87 -8.72
N LEU A 52 -28.18 -9.60 -8.67
CA LEU A 52 -28.32 -8.74 -7.48
C LEU A 52 -29.28 -7.57 -7.69
N GLU A 53 -29.68 -7.31 -8.92
CA GLU A 53 -30.43 -6.13 -9.36
C GLU A 53 -31.80 -6.00 -8.68
N GLU A 54 -32.49 -7.13 -8.50
CA GLU A 54 -33.84 -7.15 -7.94
C GLU A 54 -33.84 -7.16 -6.40
N SER A 55 -32.98 -7.98 -5.81
CA SER A 55 -32.95 -8.19 -4.36
C SER A 55 -32.08 -7.17 -3.62
N PHE A 56 -31.04 -6.65 -4.28
CA PHE A 56 -30.00 -5.81 -3.67
C PHE A 56 -29.57 -4.68 -4.61
N PRO A 57 -30.41 -3.67 -4.86
CA PRO A 57 -30.16 -2.62 -5.87
C PRO A 57 -28.88 -1.81 -5.62
N PHE A 58 -28.42 -1.70 -4.37
CA PHE A 58 -27.14 -1.08 -4.05
C PHE A 58 -25.94 -1.88 -4.59
N PHE A 59 -26.01 -3.20 -4.67
CA PHE A 59 -24.94 -4.07 -5.17
C PHE A 59 -25.13 -4.47 -6.64
N GLY A 60 -26.37 -4.55 -7.13
CA GLY A 60 -26.66 -4.82 -8.54
C GLY A 60 -26.19 -3.70 -9.48
N TYR A 61 -25.77 -4.07 -10.70
CA TYR A 61 -25.30 -3.12 -11.70
C TYR A 61 -25.46 -3.64 -13.13
N VAL A 62 -25.69 -2.72 -14.07
CA VAL A 62 -25.63 -2.99 -15.51
C VAL A 62 -24.45 -2.24 -16.09
N TRP A 63 -23.62 -2.88 -16.92
CA TRP A 63 -22.41 -2.28 -17.50
C TRP A 63 -22.64 -0.97 -18.27
N LYS A 64 -23.86 -0.76 -18.78
CA LYS A 64 -24.26 0.45 -19.50
C LYS A 64 -24.59 1.63 -18.58
N ASP A 65 -24.84 1.38 -17.29
CA ASP A 65 -25.10 2.44 -16.31
C ASP A 65 -23.78 3.13 -15.93
N LYS A 66 -23.53 4.25 -16.59
CA LYS A 66 -22.33 5.07 -16.37
C LYS A 66 -22.21 5.53 -14.92
N ASN A 67 -23.32 5.91 -14.29
CA ASN A 67 -23.31 6.45 -12.92
C ASN A 67 -22.94 5.34 -11.92
N LYS A 68 -23.50 4.14 -12.09
CA LYS A 68 -23.15 3.00 -11.25
C LYS A 68 -21.68 2.61 -11.41
N MET A 69 -21.16 2.60 -12.64
CA MET A 69 -19.75 2.30 -12.90
C MET A 69 -18.82 3.32 -12.24
N THR A 70 -19.12 4.63 -12.33
CA THR A 70 -18.31 5.67 -11.68
C THR A 70 -18.40 5.62 -10.16
N ASN A 71 -19.54 5.25 -9.58
CA ASN A 71 -19.66 5.09 -8.13
C ASN A 71 -18.81 3.92 -7.61
N ILE A 72 -18.87 2.77 -8.29
CA ILE A 72 -18.03 1.61 -7.96
C ILE A 72 -16.56 1.98 -8.05
N LEU A 73 -16.14 2.66 -9.13
CA LEU A 73 -14.77 3.17 -9.26
C LEU A 73 -14.40 4.11 -8.10
N GLY A 74 -15.29 5.06 -7.75
CA GLY A 74 -15.07 6.00 -6.65
C GLY A 74 -14.83 5.32 -5.31
N TYR A 75 -15.61 4.29 -4.97
CA TYR A 75 -15.39 3.51 -3.74
C TYR A 75 -14.01 2.85 -3.71
N HIS A 76 -13.60 2.25 -4.82
CA HIS A 76 -12.27 1.63 -4.91
C HIS A 76 -11.15 2.66 -4.83
N LEU A 77 -11.29 3.83 -5.45
CA LEU A 77 -10.30 4.91 -5.36
C LEU A 77 -10.13 5.42 -3.92
N ILE A 78 -11.22 5.51 -3.14
CA ILE A 78 -11.14 5.86 -1.72
C ILE A 78 -10.36 4.79 -0.94
N ILE A 79 -10.66 3.50 -1.16
CA ILE A 79 -9.95 2.40 -0.49
C ILE A 79 -8.46 2.39 -0.86
N LEU A 80 -8.12 2.63 -2.14
CA LEU A 80 -6.74 2.75 -2.59
C LEU A 80 -6.03 3.95 -1.92
N GLY A 81 -6.71 5.10 -1.83
CA GLY A 81 -6.20 6.27 -1.13
C GLY A 81 -5.92 5.99 0.35
N LEU A 82 -6.84 5.30 1.04
CA LEU A 82 -6.61 4.85 2.42
C LEU A 82 -5.42 3.89 2.53
N GLY A 83 -5.27 2.98 1.56
CA GLY A 83 -4.12 2.08 1.48
C GLY A 83 -2.77 2.81 1.37
N ALA A 84 -2.69 3.83 0.53
CA ALA A 84 -1.49 4.69 0.44
C ALA A 84 -1.23 5.44 1.76
N TRP A 85 -2.28 5.96 2.40
CA TRP A 85 -2.17 6.63 3.70
C TRP A 85 -1.69 5.72 4.84
N LEU A 86 -1.98 4.41 4.79
CA LEU A 86 -1.46 3.45 5.78
C LEU A 86 0.07 3.39 5.75
N LEU A 87 0.70 3.51 4.58
CA LEU A 87 2.17 3.58 4.46
C LEU A 87 2.71 4.87 5.11
N VAL A 88 2.07 6.01 4.84
CA VAL A 88 2.44 7.30 5.44
C VAL A 88 2.36 7.21 6.96
N TRP A 89 1.27 6.67 7.51
CA TRP A 89 1.13 6.48 8.94
C TRP A 89 2.19 5.54 9.52
N LYS A 90 2.53 4.45 8.81
CA LYS A 90 3.60 3.55 9.24
C LYS A 90 4.94 4.28 9.37
N ALA A 91 5.29 5.08 8.37
CA ALA A 91 6.55 5.79 8.30
C ALA A 91 6.66 6.97 9.30
N MET A 92 5.54 7.65 9.58
CA MET A 92 5.56 8.85 10.45
C MET A 92 5.25 8.55 11.92
N TYR A 93 4.39 7.58 12.21
CA TYR A 93 3.83 7.40 13.56
C TYR A 93 4.06 6.02 14.17
N PHE A 94 4.18 4.97 13.35
CA PHE A 94 4.32 3.59 13.84
C PHE A 94 5.74 3.05 13.64
N GLY A 95 6.71 3.75 14.23
CA GLY A 95 8.10 3.28 14.33
C GLY A 95 8.95 3.45 13.07
N GLY A 96 8.44 4.01 11.97
CA GLY A 96 9.26 4.38 10.82
C GLY A 96 9.37 3.31 9.73
N VAL A 97 10.30 3.49 8.81
CA VAL A 97 10.65 2.53 7.75
C VAL A 97 12.15 2.34 7.71
N TYR A 98 12.62 1.25 7.09
CA TYR A 98 14.06 1.03 6.94
C TYR A 98 14.64 1.97 5.89
N ASP A 99 15.58 2.81 6.30
CA ASP A 99 16.28 3.78 5.45
C ASP A 99 17.73 3.35 5.26
N THR A 100 18.07 2.90 4.05
CA THR A 100 19.44 2.49 3.73
C THR A 100 20.43 3.65 3.69
N TRP A 101 19.94 4.89 3.63
CA TRP A 101 20.72 6.12 3.57
C TRP A 101 20.78 6.85 4.91
N ALA A 102 20.32 6.21 5.99
CA ALA A 102 20.40 6.78 7.33
C ALA A 102 21.86 7.16 7.69
N PRO A 103 22.08 8.31 8.36
CA PRO A 103 23.42 8.74 8.76
C PRO A 103 24.10 7.71 9.69
N GLY A 104 25.29 7.24 9.31
CA GLY A 104 26.02 6.22 10.07
C GLY A 104 25.78 4.78 9.62
N GLY A 105 24.95 4.57 8.59
CA GLY A 105 24.60 3.25 8.04
C GLY A 105 23.10 3.02 8.09
N GLY A 106 22.60 2.12 7.25
CA GLY A 106 21.15 1.89 7.12
C GLY A 106 20.51 1.45 8.43
N ASP A 107 19.35 2.02 8.76
CA ASP A 107 18.61 1.72 10.00
C ASP A 107 17.13 2.08 9.84
N VAL A 108 16.29 1.63 10.78
CA VAL A 108 14.88 2.03 10.85
C VAL A 108 14.76 3.46 11.35
N ARG A 109 14.09 4.31 10.58
CA ARG A 109 13.94 5.73 10.88
C ARG A 109 12.50 6.19 10.73
N VAL A 110 12.05 7.00 11.69
CA VAL A 110 10.78 7.74 11.59
C VAL A 110 10.94 8.93 10.66
N ILE A 111 10.05 9.05 9.68
CA ILE A 111 10.04 10.15 8.72
C ILE A 111 9.23 11.30 9.28
N THR A 112 9.89 12.37 9.71
CA THR A 112 9.25 13.51 10.37
C THR A 112 8.90 14.65 9.42
N ASN A 113 9.63 14.76 8.30
CA ASN A 113 9.48 15.84 7.33
C ASN A 113 9.31 15.27 5.90
N PRO A 114 8.18 14.61 5.58
CA PRO A 114 7.93 14.13 4.22
C PRO A 114 7.84 15.32 3.25
N THR A 115 8.26 15.09 2.00
CA THR A 115 8.27 16.14 0.97
C THR A 115 6.85 16.50 0.55
N THR A 116 6.39 17.70 0.92
CA THR A 116 5.06 18.22 0.53
C THR A 116 5.11 19.15 -0.67
N ASN A 117 6.30 19.42 -1.20
CA ASN A 117 6.47 20.28 -2.37
C ASN A 117 6.02 19.57 -3.64
N ALA A 118 4.86 19.97 -4.16
CA ALA A 118 4.29 19.41 -5.39
C ALA A 118 5.24 19.48 -6.60
N ALA A 119 6.07 20.51 -6.71
CA ALA A 119 7.01 20.63 -7.82
C ALA A 119 8.08 19.52 -7.79
N VAL A 120 8.47 19.05 -6.59
CA VAL A 120 9.40 17.93 -6.44
C VAL A 120 8.71 16.62 -6.79
N ILE A 121 7.55 16.35 -6.18
CA ILE A 121 6.79 15.11 -6.39
C ILE A 121 6.38 14.93 -7.86
N PHE A 122 5.71 15.92 -8.45
CA PHE A 122 5.33 15.86 -9.87
C PHE A 122 6.53 15.99 -10.81
N GLY A 123 7.65 16.56 -10.33
CA GLY A 123 8.91 16.60 -11.05
C GLY A 123 9.40 15.20 -11.46
N TYR A 124 9.26 14.21 -10.57
CA TYR A 124 9.61 12.82 -10.90
C TYR A 124 8.80 12.26 -12.07
N LEU A 125 7.52 12.62 -12.21
CA LEU A 125 6.65 12.11 -13.27
C LEU A 125 7.04 12.62 -14.67
N VAL A 126 7.74 13.74 -14.75
CA VAL A 126 8.13 14.38 -16.03
C VAL A 126 9.62 14.22 -16.36
N LYS A 127 10.41 13.56 -15.50
CA LYS A 127 11.80 13.19 -15.77
C LYS A 127 11.89 12.22 -16.95
N SER A 128 13.00 12.28 -17.69
CA SER A 128 13.28 11.34 -18.76
C SER A 128 13.43 9.90 -18.23
N PRO A 129 12.97 8.87 -18.95
CA PRO A 129 13.19 7.48 -18.57
C PRO A 129 14.59 6.96 -18.95
N PHE A 130 15.42 7.77 -19.61
CA PHE A 130 16.75 7.36 -20.06
C PHE A 130 17.81 7.44 -18.93
N GLY A 131 18.95 6.81 -19.16
CA GLY A 131 20.06 6.78 -18.20
C GLY A 131 20.54 8.18 -17.83
N GLY A 132 20.74 8.41 -16.53
CA GLY A 132 21.04 9.71 -15.95
C GLY A 132 19.85 10.37 -15.25
N ASP A 133 18.64 10.21 -15.78
CA ASP A 133 17.41 10.80 -15.22
C ASP A 133 16.55 9.77 -14.48
N GLY A 134 16.24 8.62 -15.10
CA GLY A 134 15.60 7.48 -14.44
C GLY A 134 14.11 7.61 -14.04
N TRP A 135 13.38 8.61 -14.55
CA TRP A 135 11.95 8.83 -14.25
C TRP A 135 11.61 8.68 -12.75
N ILE A 136 10.53 8.00 -12.38
CA ILE A 136 10.15 7.73 -10.98
C ILE A 136 11.11 6.76 -10.27
N CYS A 137 11.88 5.97 -11.02
CA CYS A 137 12.88 5.05 -10.45
C CYS A 137 14.09 5.79 -9.87
N SER A 138 14.19 7.12 -10.09
CA SER A 138 15.24 7.98 -9.56
C SER A 138 15.00 8.48 -8.13
N VAL A 139 13.87 8.12 -7.51
CA VAL A 139 13.62 8.47 -6.11
C VAL A 139 14.70 7.85 -5.22
N ASP A 140 15.37 8.67 -4.42
CA ASP A 140 16.60 8.30 -3.71
C ASP A 140 16.52 8.51 -2.18
N ASN A 141 15.42 9.06 -1.67
CA ASN A 141 15.23 9.36 -0.26
C ASN A 141 13.81 8.98 0.21
N MET A 142 13.66 8.76 1.52
CA MET A 142 12.39 8.31 2.10
C MET A 142 11.37 9.45 2.22
N GLU A 143 11.83 10.70 2.37
CA GLU A 143 10.96 11.88 2.45
C GLU A 143 10.11 12.05 1.19
N ASP A 144 10.70 11.83 0.01
CA ASP A 144 10.00 11.87 -1.28
C ASP A 144 9.08 10.66 -1.47
N ILE A 145 9.48 9.47 -1.02
CA ILE A 145 8.65 8.24 -1.09
C ILE A 145 7.39 8.39 -0.22
N ILE A 146 7.52 8.96 0.97
CA ILE A 146 6.40 9.15 1.91
C ILE A 146 5.59 10.40 1.59
N GLY A 147 6.20 11.39 0.93
CA GLY A 147 5.53 12.61 0.50
C GLY A 147 4.69 12.48 -0.77
N GLY A 148 5.08 11.60 -1.69
CA GLY A 148 4.39 11.33 -2.96
C GLY A 148 3.18 10.40 -2.80
#